data_AF-A0A2R6MMK4-F1
#
_entry.id   AF-A0A2R6MMK4-F1
#
_cell.length_a   1.000
_cell.length_b   1.000
_cell.length_c   1.000
_cell.angle_alpha   90.00
_cell.angle_beta   90.00
_cell.angle_gamma   90.00
#
_symmetry.space_group_name_H-M   'P 1'
#
loop_
_entity.id
_entity.type
_entity.pdbx_description
1 polymer ?
#
loop_
_entity_poly.entity_id
_entity_poly.type
_entity_poly.pdbx_seq_one_letter_code
_entity_poly.pdbx_strand_id
1 'polypeptide(L)'
;MSQSSFEDDDLFGEAADEIRDDVEADLAAAREALPESDAIWTVEADNTLGVLNSLGQALDTGDAAERLRDAKKWYAMGERADAFDDADDLATEIEDLETILEDVGTAHEHANELSSTVPELRGALDDAGKVADGTDDADATDGSGETEEAAE
;
A
#
# COMPACT_ATOMS: atom_id res chain seq x y z
N MET A 1 -24.33 -27.16 47.75
CA MET A 1 -24.14 -27.03 46.29
C MET A 1 -23.45 -25.70 46.03
N SER A 2 -22.17 -25.59 46.40
CA SER A 2 -21.38 -24.34 46.31
C SER A 2 -19.99 -24.57 45.75
N GLN A 3 -19.74 -25.77 45.19
CA GLN A 3 -18.45 -26.10 44.57
C GLN A 3 -18.48 -25.89 43.05
N SER A 4 -19.55 -26.25 42.34
CA SER A 4 -19.55 -26.08 40.87
C SER A 4 -19.59 -24.63 40.38
N SER A 5 -20.19 -23.70 41.14
CA SER A 5 -20.23 -22.28 40.73
C SER A 5 -18.86 -21.61 40.74
N PHE A 6 -17.95 -22.05 41.62
CA PHE A 6 -16.60 -21.47 41.71
C PHE A 6 -15.70 -21.99 40.57
N GLU A 7 -15.86 -23.26 40.19
CA GLU A 7 -15.15 -23.85 39.03
C GLU A 7 -15.64 -23.29 37.69
N ASP A 8 -16.93 -22.92 37.59
CA ASP A 8 -17.49 -22.27 36.40
C ASP A 8 -16.98 -20.82 36.25
N ASP A 9 -16.98 -20.01 37.33
CA ASP A 9 -16.48 -18.62 37.30
C ASP A 9 -14.99 -18.53 36.91
N ASP A 10 -14.14 -19.43 37.42
CA ASP A 10 -12.71 -19.48 37.05
C ASP A 10 -12.52 -19.87 35.56
N LEU A 11 -13.39 -20.71 34.98
CA LEU A 11 -13.32 -21.12 33.58
C LEU A 11 -13.78 -20.01 32.61
N PHE A 12 -14.79 -19.22 33.00
CA PHE A 12 -15.22 -18.07 32.21
C PHE A 12 -14.19 -16.94 32.21
N GLY A 13 -13.46 -16.76 33.32
CA GLY A 13 -12.32 -15.84 33.39
C GLY A 13 -11.18 -16.24 32.44
N GLU A 14 -10.75 -17.51 32.47
CA GLU A 14 -9.70 -18.01 31.58
C GLU A 14 -10.07 -17.86 30.09
N ALA A 15 -11.33 -18.10 29.73
CA ALA A 15 -11.80 -17.93 28.36
C ALA A 15 -11.89 -16.44 27.95
N ALA A 16 -12.18 -15.54 28.88
CA ALA A 16 -12.16 -14.10 28.62
C ALA A 16 -10.72 -13.59 28.42
N ASP A 17 -9.79 -14.07 29.24
CA ASP A 17 -8.36 -13.78 29.11
C ASP A 17 -7.80 -14.30 27.77
N GLU A 18 -8.19 -15.51 27.34
CA GLU A 18 -7.80 -16.06 26.03
C GLU A 18 -8.29 -15.20 24.85
N ILE A 19 -9.56 -14.77 24.88
CA ILE A 19 -10.11 -13.90 23.82
C ILE A 19 -9.39 -12.55 23.81
N ARG A 20 -9.04 -12.01 24.98
CA ARG A 20 -8.27 -10.77 25.09
C ARG A 20 -6.87 -10.94 24.49
N ASP A 21 -6.17 -12.00 24.86
CA ASP A 21 -4.84 -12.31 24.35
C ASP A 21 -4.83 -12.43 22.82
N ASP A 22 -5.88 -13.04 22.23
CA ASP A 22 -6.02 -13.14 20.78
C ASP A 22 -6.18 -11.76 20.10
N VAL A 23 -6.98 -10.86 20.68
CA VAL A 23 -7.11 -9.48 20.17
C VAL A 23 -5.78 -8.75 20.24
N GLU A 24 -5.12 -8.77 21.39
CA GLU A 24 -3.85 -8.07 21.60
C GLU A 24 -2.74 -8.64 20.71
N ALA A 25 -2.70 -9.97 20.51
CA ALA A 25 -1.75 -10.62 19.62
C ALA A 25 -1.95 -10.22 18.16
N ASP A 26 -3.20 -10.17 17.68
CA ASP A 26 -3.50 -9.74 16.32
C ASP A 26 -3.20 -8.24 16.13
N LEU A 27 -3.48 -7.38 17.11
CA LEU A 27 -3.12 -5.96 17.08
C LEU A 27 -1.60 -5.74 17.07
N ALA A 28 -0.85 -6.50 17.86
CA ALA A 28 0.61 -6.46 17.85
C ALA A 28 1.16 -6.93 16.50
N ALA A 29 0.64 -8.03 15.96
CA ALA A 29 1.06 -8.55 14.66
C ALA A 29 0.74 -7.58 13.51
N ALA A 30 -0.40 -6.89 13.56
CA ALA A 30 -0.75 -5.87 12.59
C ALA A 30 0.23 -4.69 12.61
N ARG A 31 0.66 -4.25 13.80
CA ARG A 31 1.66 -3.19 13.95
C ARG A 31 3.04 -3.62 13.47
N GLU A 32 3.44 -4.85 13.73
CA GLU A 32 4.73 -5.38 13.26
C GLU A 32 4.77 -5.50 11.73
N ALA A 33 3.63 -5.75 11.09
CA ALA A 33 3.51 -5.79 9.64
C ALA A 33 3.49 -4.41 8.97
N LEU A 34 3.25 -3.32 9.71
CA LEU A 34 3.33 -1.97 9.17
C LEU A 34 4.77 -1.59 8.80
N PRO A 35 4.96 -0.78 7.74
CA PRO A 35 6.27 -0.27 7.39
C PRO A 35 6.84 0.63 8.51
N GLU A 36 8.15 0.50 8.77
CA GLU A 36 8.84 1.38 9.70
C GLU A 36 8.81 2.84 9.20
N SER A 37 8.65 3.80 10.11
CA SER A 37 8.57 5.22 9.77
C SER A 37 9.80 5.72 9.00
N ASP A 38 10.99 5.23 9.33
CA ASP A 38 12.24 5.58 8.66
C ASP A 38 12.36 4.97 7.26
N ALA A 39 11.67 3.86 6.96
CA ALA A 39 11.72 3.22 5.65
C ALA A 39 11.17 4.13 4.54
N ILE A 40 10.16 4.96 4.87
CA ILE A 40 9.54 5.91 3.93
C ILE A 40 10.52 7.04 3.55
N TRP A 41 11.36 7.48 4.49
CA TRP A 41 12.29 8.59 4.27
C TRP A 41 13.61 8.18 3.62
N THR A 42 13.93 6.89 3.63
CA THR A 42 15.24 6.36 3.20
C THR A 42 15.19 5.71 1.82
N VAL A 43 14.10 5.87 1.07
CA VAL A 43 14.00 5.37 -0.31
C VAL A 43 14.95 6.13 -1.25
N GLU A 44 15.80 5.40 -1.97
CA GLU A 44 16.81 5.97 -2.86
C GLU A 44 16.81 5.27 -4.23
N ALA A 45 16.88 6.05 -5.31
CA ALA A 45 17.06 5.55 -6.67
C ALA A 45 17.65 6.62 -7.61
N ASP A 46 18.20 6.19 -8.75
CA ASP A 46 18.86 7.07 -9.73
C ASP A 46 17.89 7.94 -10.56
N ASN A 47 16.58 7.69 -10.46
CA ASN A 47 15.57 8.42 -11.22
C ASN A 47 14.22 8.43 -10.48
N THR A 48 13.34 9.35 -10.88
CA THR A 48 12.05 9.59 -10.24
C THR A 48 11.15 8.36 -10.23
N LEU A 49 11.11 7.59 -11.32
CA LEU A 49 10.32 6.36 -11.40
C LEU A 49 10.88 5.28 -10.46
N GLY A 50 12.20 5.20 -10.32
CA GLY A 50 12.84 4.36 -9.32
C GLY A 50 12.40 4.73 -7.91
N VAL A 51 12.46 6.02 -7.54
CA VAL A 51 12.04 6.50 -6.21
C VAL A 51 10.57 6.18 -5.94
N LEU A 52 9.68 6.38 -6.92
CA LEU A 52 8.25 6.11 -6.77
C LEU A 52 7.94 4.62 -6.60
N ASN A 53 8.63 3.74 -7.33
CA ASN A 53 8.44 2.30 -7.18
C ASN A 53 9.02 1.80 -5.85
N SER A 54 10.16 2.34 -5.41
CA SER A 54 10.72 2.05 -4.09
C SER A 54 9.81 2.54 -2.97
N LEU A 55 9.24 3.74 -3.10
CA LEU A 55 8.25 4.28 -2.17
C LEU A 55 6.98 3.42 -2.14
N GLY A 56 6.47 2.99 -3.29
CA GLY A 56 5.35 2.07 -3.36
C GLY A 56 5.61 0.79 -2.56
N GLN A 57 6.76 0.14 -2.78
CA GLN A 57 7.13 -1.06 -2.01
C GLN A 57 7.32 -0.78 -0.51
N ALA A 58 7.87 0.39 -0.16
CA ALA A 58 8.06 0.77 1.24
C ALA A 58 6.74 1.10 1.97
N LEU A 59 5.65 1.35 1.23
CA LEU A 59 4.31 1.59 1.79
C LEU A 59 3.42 0.35 1.76
N ASP A 60 3.94 -0.81 1.33
CA ASP A 60 3.21 -2.07 1.41
C ASP A 60 2.97 -2.45 2.89
N THR A 61 1.72 -2.69 3.24
CA THR A 61 1.30 -3.03 4.61
C THR A 61 1.29 -4.54 4.87
N GLY A 62 1.64 -5.36 3.87
CA GLY A 62 1.68 -6.81 3.98
C GLY A 62 0.38 -7.39 4.53
N ASP A 63 0.49 -8.18 5.60
CA ASP A 63 -0.64 -8.85 6.24
C ASP A 63 -1.35 -7.98 7.32
N ALA A 64 -0.94 -6.73 7.51
CA ALA A 64 -1.44 -5.89 8.61
C ALA A 64 -2.96 -5.69 8.56
N ALA A 65 -3.54 -5.53 7.37
CA ALA A 65 -4.98 -5.39 7.19
C ALA A 65 -5.75 -6.70 7.51
N GLU A 66 -5.15 -7.86 7.22
CA GLU A 66 -5.72 -9.16 7.58
C GLU A 66 -5.72 -9.33 9.11
N ARG A 67 -4.59 -9.02 9.75
CA ARG A 67 -4.45 -9.08 11.21
C ARG A 67 -5.42 -8.15 11.93
N LEU A 68 -5.57 -6.90 11.48
CA LEU A 68 -6.56 -5.98 12.05
C LEU A 68 -7.99 -6.54 11.91
N ARG A 69 -8.30 -7.20 10.78
CA ARG A 69 -9.61 -7.81 10.59
C ARG A 69 -9.86 -8.95 11.56
N ASP A 70 -8.83 -9.75 11.87
CA ASP A 70 -8.93 -10.83 12.83
C ASP A 70 -9.07 -10.30 14.27
N ALA A 71 -8.28 -9.27 14.66
CA ALA A 71 -8.48 -8.54 15.91
C ALA A 71 -9.92 -8.02 16.06
N LYS A 72 -10.48 -7.39 15.01
CA LYS A 72 -11.88 -6.92 14.99
C LYS A 72 -12.89 -8.04 15.18
N LYS A 73 -12.63 -9.23 14.65
CA LYS A 73 -13.53 -10.39 14.84
C LYS A 73 -13.49 -10.86 16.30
N TRP A 74 -12.30 -11.02 16.86
CA TRP A 74 -12.13 -11.45 18.25
C TRP A 74 -12.69 -10.42 19.23
N TYR A 75 -12.42 -9.14 19.00
CA TYR A 75 -12.99 -8.04 19.77
C TYR A 75 -14.53 -8.09 19.74
N ALA A 76 -15.14 -8.19 18.55
CA ALA A 76 -16.59 -8.27 18.45
C ALA A 76 -17.18 -9.55 19.07
N MET A 77 -16.40 -10.63 19.20
CA MET A 77 -16.81 -11.84 19.90
C MET A 77 -16.75 -11.65 21.42
N GLY A 78 -15.63 -11.11 21.93
CA GLY A 78 -15.43 -10.83 23.35
C GLY A 78 -16.37 -9.77 23.91
N GLU A 79 -16.63 -8.69 23.17
CA GLU A 79 -17.56 -7.63 23.58
C GLU A 79 -18.98 -8.19 23.77
N ARG A 80 -19.43 -9.07 22.85
CA ARG A 80 -20.75 -9.74 22.99
C ARG A 80 -20.83 -10.70 24.16
N ALA A 81 -19.68 -11.22 24.59
CA ALA A 81 -19.56 -12.13 25.72
C ALA A 81 -19.32 -11.38 27.04
N ASP A 82 -19.26 -10.04 27.03
CA ASP A 82 -18.87 -9.21 28.19
C ASP A 82 -17.50 -9.63 28.74
N ALA A 83 -16.56 -9.98 27.85
CA ALA A 83 -15.24 -10.53 28.19
C ALA A 83 -14.20 -9.46 28.53
N PHE A 84 -14.50 -8.17 28.35
CA PHE A 84 -13.55 -7.08 28.52
C PHE A 84 -14.05 -6.07 29.54
N ASP A 85 -13.19 -5.72 30.50
CA ASP A 85 -13.43 -4.60 31.42
C ASP A 85 -13.13 -3.23 30.76
N ASP A 86 -12.36 -3.22 29.68
CA ASP A 86 -11.78 -2.08 28.97
C ASP A 86 -12.08 -2.11 27.46
N ALA A 87 -13.26 -2.59 27.07
CA ALA A 87 -13.68 -2.70 25.68
C ALA A 87 -13.50 -1.38 24.89
N ASP A 88 -13.78 -0.23 25.52
CA ASP A 88 -13.64 1.09 24.89
C ASP A 88 -12.18 1.43 24.53
N ASP A 89 -11.21 0.99 25.34
CA ASP A 89 -9.79 1.22 25.09
C ASP A 89 -9.32 0.38 23.89
N LEU A 90 -9.71 -0.91 23.84
CA LEU A 90 -9.44 -1.78 22.70
C LEU A 90 -10.11 -1.29 21.41
N ALA A 91 -11.34 -0.78 21.49
CA ALA A 91 -12.03 -0.20 20.34
C ALA A 91 -11.28 1.01 19.77
N THR A 92 -10.83 1.91 20.65
CA THR A 92 -10.03 3.08 20.25
C THR A 92 -8.73 2.64 19.57
N GLU A 93 -8.06 1.63 20.13
CA GLU A 93 -6.82 1.10 19.59
C GLU A 93 -6.99 0.48 18.19
N ILE A 94 -8.08 -0.24 17.97
CA ILE A 94 -8.48 -0.79 16.67
C ILE A 94 -8.75 0.33 15.66
N GLU A 95 -9.49 1.37 16.05
CA GLU A 95 -9.84 2.51 15.17
C GLU A 95 -8.61 3.33 14.76
N ASP A 96 -7.69 3.57 15.70
CA ASP A 96 -6.43 4.26 15.44
C ASP A 96 -5.59 3.49 14.41
N LEU A 97 -5.48 2.17 14.59
CA LEU A 97 -4.73 1.32 13.67
C LEU A 97 -5.40 1.21 12.29
N GLU A 98 -6.74 1.14 12.25
CA GLU A 98 -7.51 1.18 11.00
C GLU A 98 -7.23 2.46 10.20
N THR A 99 -7.27 3.61 10.88
CA THR A 99 -6.98 4.91 10.27
C THR A 99 -5.55 4.95 9.69
N ILE A 100 -4.56 4.45 10.44
CA ILE A 100 -3.17 4.38 9.95
C ILE A 100 -3.07 3.51 8.68
N LEU A 101 -3.73 2.35 8.67
CA LEU A 101 -3.71 1.45 7.51
C LEU A 101 -4.38 2.08 6.27
N GLU A 102 -5.50 2.78 6.46
CA GLU A 102 -6.17 3.51 5.39
C GLU A 102 -5.29 4.63 4.82
N ASP A 103 -4.61 5.39 5.69
CA ASP A 103 -3.70 6.47 5.28
C ASP A 103 -2.48 5.93 4.51
N VAL A 104 -1.87 4.85 4.99
CA VAL A 104 -0.74 4.20 4.31
C VAL A 104 -1.19 3.61 2.97
N GLY A 105 -2.35 2.94 2.93
CA GLY A 105 -2.91 2.39 1.70
C GLY A 105 -3.21 3.47 0.66
N THR A 106 -3.75 4.61 1.09
CA THR A 106 -3.99 5.77 0.23
C THR A 106 -2.68 6.33 -0.33
N ALA A 107 -1.65 6.47 0.51
CA ALA A 107 -0.33 6.92 0.08
C ALA A 107 0.30 5.94 -0.93
N HIS A 108 0.13 4.64 -0.71
CA HIS A 108 0.58 3.58 -1.62
C HIS A 108 -0.10 3.68 -3.00
N GLU A 109 -1.42 3.86 -3.04
CA GLU A 109 -2.16 4.08 -4.29
C GLU A 109 -1.67 5.32 -5.04
N HIS A 110 -1.49 6.45 -4.34
CA HIS A 110 -0.98 7.68 -4.94
C HIS A 110 0.42 7.50 -5.53
N ALA A 111 1.32 6.77 -4.85
CA ALA A 111 2.66 6.49 -5.36
C ALA A 111 2.61 5.68 -6.67
N ASN A 112 1.72 4.68 -6.75
CA ASN A 112 1.53 3.85 -7.93
C ASN A 112 0.86 4.59 -9.10
N GLU A 113 -0.13 5.44 -8.81
CA GLU A 113 -0.76 6.31 -9.81
C GLU A 113 0.28 7.26 -10.41
N LEU A 114 1.11 7.89 -9.57
CA LEU A 114 2.17 8.78 -10.03
C LEU A 114 3.25 8.03 -10.82
N SER A 115 3.63 6.81 -10.39
CA SER A 115 4.54 5.93 -11.13
C SER A 115 4.04 5.62 -12.55
N SER A 116 2.71 5.49 -12.71
CA SER A 116 2.07 5.26 -14.02
C SER A 116 2.00 6.54 -14.87
N THR A 117 1.75 7.70 -14.25
CA THR A 117 1.49 8.97 -14.95
C THR A 117 2.79 9.63 -15.45
N VAL A 118 3.90 9.46 -14.72
CA VAL A 118 5.20 10.08 -15.05
C VAL A 118 5.74 9.66 -16.42
N PRO A 119 5.75 8.37 -16.82
CA PRO A 119 6.14 7.94 -18.15
C PRO A 119 5.29 8.54 -19.27
N GLU A 120 3.97 8.62 -19.07
CA GLU A 120 3.03 9.19 -20.06
C GLU A 120 3.33 10.69 -20.28
N LEU A 121 3.53 11.42 -19.19
CA LEU A 121 3.90 12.84 -19.24
C LEU A 121 5.22 13.06 -19.97
N ARG A 122 6.23 12.20 -19.72
CA ARG A 122 7.51 12.27 -20.45
C ARG A 122 7.30 12.10 -21.95
N GLY A 123 6.51 11.10 -22.36
CA GLY A 123 6.21 10.87 -23.77
C GLY A 123 5.53 12.08 -24.43
N ALA A 124 4.53 12.65 -23.76
CA ALA A 124 3.83 13.84 -24.25
C ALA A 124 4.76 15.06 -24.41
N LEU A 125 5.70 15.25 -23.48
CA LEU A 125 6.71 16.32 -23.54
C LEU A 125 7.72 16.10 -24.67
N ASP A 126 8.21 14.86 -24.84
CA ASP A 126 9.13 14.52 -25.93
C ASP A 126 8.49 14.75 -27.30
N ASP A 127 7.20 14.41 -27.46
CA ASP A 127 6.45 14.63 -28.68
C ASP A 127 6.19 16.12 -28.95
N ALA A 128 5.83 16.90 -27.92
CA ALA A 128 5.68 18.34 -28.05
C ALA A 128 7.01 19.04 -28.44
N GLY A 129 8.14 18.56 -27.91
CA GLY A 129 9.47 19.08 -28.25
C GLY A 129 9.87 18.81 -29.71
N LYS A 130 9.58 17.61 -30.23
CA LYS A 130 9.82 17.26 -31.64
C LYS A 130 9.00 18.10 -32.62
N VAL A 131 7.78 18.48 -32.25
CA VAL A 131 6.93 19.37 -33.07
C VAL A 131 7.50 20.80 -33.09
N ALA A 132 8.13 21.25 -32.01
CA ALA A 132 8.74 22.57 -31.92
C ALA A 132 10.09 22.67 -32.67
N ASP A 133 10.87 21.58 -32.73
CA ASP A 133 12.16 21.51 -33.43
C ASP A 133 12.04 21.16 -34.93
N GLY A 134 10.87 21.40 -35.53
CA GLY A 134 10.60 21.18 -36.95
C GLY A 134 11.37 22.11 -37.90
N THR A 135 12.69 21.97 -37.95
CA THR A 135 13.56 22.34 -39.06
C THR A 135 14.50 21.17 -39.37
N ASP A 136 14.36 20.66 -40.61
CA ASP A 136 15.26 19.75 -41.33
C ASP A 136 15.31 18.25 -40.94
N ASP A 137 14.34 17.49 -41.46
CA ASP A 137 14.67 16.28 -42.23
C ASP A 137 13.83 16.25 -43.51
N ALA A 138 14.07 17.26 -44.35
CA ALA A 138 13.76 17.16 -45.77
C ALA A 138 15.00 16.54 -46.42
N ASP A 139 15.08 15.20 -46.41
CA ASP A 139 16.06 14.48 -47.22
C ASP A 139 15.74 14.67 -48.71
N ALA A 140 16.24 15.78 -49.22
CA ALA A 140 16.47 16.05 -50.62
C ALA A 140 17.60 15.13 -51.10
N THR A 141 17.25 13.97 -51.65
CA THR A 141 18.13 13.27 -52.58
C THR A 141 17.74 13.66 -54.02
N ASP A 142 18.37 14.73 -54.53
CA ASP A 142 18.47 15.05 -55.97
C ASP A 142 19.89 14.77 -56.47
N GLY A 143 19.98 14.22 -57.69
CA GLY A 143 21.20 14.04 -58.49
C GLY A 143 21.73 12.59 -58.54
N SER A 144 21.99 11.93 -59.66
CA SER A 144 22.07 12.26 -61.10
C SER A 144 21.97 10.90 -61.84
N GLY A 145 21.22 10.69 -62.91
CA GLY A 145 21.49 11.15 -64.28
C GLY A 145 22.15 10.04 -65.11
N GLU A 146 21.41 9.38 -66.03
CA GLU A 146 21.97 8.87 -67.29
C GLU A 146 20.85 8.69 -68.34
N THR A 147 21.01 9.45 -69.42
CA THR A 147 20.21 9.50 -70.64
C THR A 147 20.53 8.32 -71.55
N GLU A 148 19.53 7.60 -72.06
CA GLU A 148 19.68 6.79 -73.27
C GLU A 148 18.64 7.19 -74.32
N GLU A 149 19.19 7.87 -75.33
CA GLU A 149 18.55 8.31 -76.56
C GLU A 149 18.25 7.10 -77.46
N ALA A 150 16.99 6.93 -77.84
CA ALA A 150 16.58 6.00 -78.89
C ALA A 150 15.39 6.58 -79.67
N ALA A 151 15.64 7.12 -80.87
CA ALA A 151 14.95 6.76 -82.12
C ALA A 151 15.27 7.74 -83.27
N GLU A 152 15.70 7.12 -84.37
CA GLU A 152 15.62 7.47 -85.81
C GLU A 152 15.20 8.88 -86.28
#